data_AF-A0A8S2SED3-F1
#
_entry.id   AF-A0A8S2SED3-F1
#
_cell.length_a   1.000
_cell.length_b   1.000
_cell.length_c   1.000
_cell.angle_alpha   90.00
_cell.angle_beta   90.00
_cell.angle_gamma   90.00
#
_symmetry.space_group_name_H-M   'P 1'
#
loop_
_entity.id
_entity.type
_entity.pdbx_description
1 polymer ?
#
loop_
_entity_poly.entity_id
_entity_poly.type
_entity_poly.pdbx_seq_one_letter_code
_entity_poly.pdbx_strand_id
1 'polypeptide(L)'
;MNLILFTINILLIINKLLLINGLPPILCPSPIALRDTSNPTTVVGNGTVSSCNEMNLAIALSLGGIITFNCSSNGQSVTIDIHNQLNVANT
;
A
#
# COMPACT_ATOMS: atom_id res chain seq x y z
N MET A 1 -1.79 32.94 38.66
CA MET A 1 -2.68 32.78 37.48
C MET A 1 -1.90 32.64 36.15
N ASN A 2 -0.70 32.03 36.14
CA ASN A 2 0.11 31.91 34.91
C ASN A 2 0.59 30.49 34.62
N LEU A 3 0.62 29.60 35.62
CA LEU A 3 1.15 28.25 35.44
C LEU A 3 0.19 27.34 34.65
N ILE A 4 -1.11 27.39 34.95
CA ILE A 4 -2.15 26.61 34.26
C ILE A 4 -2.27 27.00 32.78
N LEU A 5 -2.14 28.31 32.49
CA LEU A 5 -2.20 28.81 31.11
C LEU A 5 -0.97 28.38 30.30
N PHE A 6 0.20 28.28 30.96
CA PHE A 6 1.43 27.75 30.35
C PHE A 6 1.31 26.26 30.03
N THR A 7 0.73 25.47 30.95
CA THR A 7 0.55 24.02 30.75
C THR A 7 -0.49 23.68 29.67
N ILE A 8 -1.51 24.51 29.48
CA ILE A 8 -2.47 24.32 28.39
C ILE A 8 -1.82 24.67 27.04
N ASN A 9 -1.08 25.78 26.96
CA ASN A 9 -0.38 26.18 25.74
C ASN A 9 0.69 25.15 25.32
N ILE A 10 1.47 24.62 26.25
CA ILE A 10 2.49 23.61 25.92
C ILE A 10 1.83 22.30 25.43
N LEU A 11 0.71 21.87 26.03
CA LEU A 11 0.00 20.67 25.61
C LEU A 11 -0.61 20.81 24.20
N LEU A 12 -1.14 21.99 23.88
CA LEU A 12 -1.64 22.32 22.54
C LEU A 12 -0.51 22.33 21.49
N ILE A 13 0.68 22.85 21.84
CA ILE A 13 1.85 22.87 20.96
C ILE A 13 2.36 21.45 20.69
N ILE A 14 2.45 20.60 21.72
CA ILE A 14 2.90 19.20 21.58
C ILE A 14 1.94 18.41 20.68
N ASN A 15 0.63 18.53 20.90
CA ASN A 15 -0.37 17.88 20.05
C ASN A 15 -0.28 18.33 18.58
N LYS A 16 -0.04 19.62 18.35
CA LYS A 16 0.12 20.16 16.99
C LYS A 16 1.40 19.68 16.31
N LEU A 17 2.49 19.51 17.07
CA LEU A 17 3.76 19.00 16.55
C LEU A 17 3.67 17.51 16.19
N LEU A 18 2.89 16.71 16.92
CA LEU A 18 2.65 15.29 16.62
C LEU A 18 1.87 15.09 15.30
N LEU A 19 0.99 16.03 14.94
CA LEU A 19 0.15 15.92 13.73
C LEU A 19 0.88 16.24 12.42
N ILE A 20 1.99 16.98 12.44
CA ILE A 20 2.70 17.43 11.23
C ILE A 20 3.87 16.52 10.81
N ASN A 21 4.34 15.62 11.69
CA ASN A 21 5.47 14.73 11.41
C ASN A 21 5.05 13.39 10.75
N GLY A 22 3.75 13.15 10.57
CA GLY A 22 3.23 11.89 10.03
C GLY A 22 2.81 11.95 8.55
N LEU A 23 2.80 13.12 7.92
CA LEU A 23 2.36 13.22 6.52
C LEU A 23 3.57 12.96 5.62
N PRO A 24 3.56 11.89 4.79
CA PRO A 24 4.62 11.70 3.80
C PRO A 24 4.68 12.93 2.90
N PRO A 25 5.88 13.38 2.50
CA PRO A 25 5.99 14.49 1.56
C PRO A 25 5.16 14.20 0.32
N ILE A 26 4.48 15.21 -0.22
CA ILE A 26 3.73 15.10 -1.46
C ILE A 26 4.76 14.82 -2.57
N LEU A 27 4.93 13.55 -2.93
CA LEU A 27 6.04 13.09 -3.77
C LEU A 27 5.82 13.34 -5.27
N CYS A 28 4.58 13.59 -5.70
CA CYS A 28 4.23 13.59 -7.12
C CYS A 28 3.63 14.93 -7.56
N PRO A 29 4.36 15.75 -8.34
CA PRO A 29 3.78 16.93 -8.98
C PRO A 29 2.78 16.50 -10.06
N SER A 30 1.62 17.15 -10.07
CA SER A 30 0.61 16.97 -11.12
C SER A 30 1.05 17.65 -12.43
N PRO A 31 0.73 17.10 -13.62
CA PRO A 31 -0.02 15.86 -13.84
C PRO A 31 0.86 14.61 -13.73
N ILE A 32 0.31 13.55 -13.11
CA ILE A 32 0.96 12.25 -13.02
C ILE A 32 0.62 11.45 -14.28
N ALA A 33 1.64 11.02 -15.00
CA ALA A 33 1.47 10.12 -16.14
C ALA A 33 1.09 8.71 -15.67
N LEU A 34 0.24 8.01 -16.43
CA LEU A 34 -0.02 6.59 -16.19
C LEU A 34 1.26 5.79 -16.44
N ARG A 35 1.52 4.79 -15.59
CA ARG A 35 2.60 3.85 -15.80
C ARG A 35 2.21 2.84 -16.88
N ASP A 36 3.12 2.53 -17.79
CA ASP A 36 2.93 1.44 -18.76
C ASP A 36 2.86 0.09 -18.04
N THR A 37 1.75 -0.63 -18.21
CA THR A 37 1.49 -1.94 -17.60
C THR A 37 1.53 -3.09 -18.60
N SER A 38 1.93 -2.86 -19.85
CA SER A 38 1.97 -3.87 -20.90
C SER A 38 3.02 -4.97 -20.67
N ASN A 39 4.01 -4.72 -19.80
CA ASN A 39 5.10 -5.64 -19.48
C ASN A 39 5.15 -5.91 -17.96
N PRO A 40 4.39 -6.88 -17.44
CA PRO A 40 4.38 -7.18 -16.01
C PRO A 40 5.70 -7.76 -15.53
N THR A 41 6.08 -7.39 -14.30
CA THR A 41 7.21 -8.00 -13.59
C THR A 41 6.85 -9.40 -13.11
N THR A 42 5.65 -9.55 -12.53
CA THR A 42 5.14 -10.83 -12.03
C THR A 42 3.66 -10.97 -12.35
N VAL A 43 3.22 -12.20 -12.65
CA VAL A 43 1.81 -12.56 -12.77
C VAL A 43 1.41 -13.46 -11.61
N VAL A 44 0.40 -13.04 -10.84
CA VAL A 44 -0.21 -13.85 -9.79
C VAL A 44 -1.26 -14.75 -10.43
N GLY A 45 -1.07 -16.06 -10.28
CA GLY A 45 -1.96 -17.07 -10.84
C GLY A 45 -1.65 -17.43 -12.29
N ASN A 46 -2.34 -18.47 -12.79
CA ASN A 46 -2.17 -19.05 -14.12
C ASN A 46 -3.49 -19.15 -14.92
N GLY A 47 -4.53 -18.46 -14.48
CA GLY A 47 -5.86 -18.47 -15.07
C GLY A 47 -6.84 -19.39 -14.38
N THR A 48 -6.45 -20.02 -13.27
CA THR A 48 -7.32 -20.87 -12.45
C THR A 48 -7.57 -20.25 -11.08
N VAL A 49 -8.76 -20.50 -10.53
CA VAL A 49 -9.17 -19.94 -9.23
C VAL A 49 -8.22 -20.36 -8.11
N SER A 50 -7.80 -21.63 -8.09
CA SER A 50 -6.89 -22.17 -7.07
C SER A 50 -5.48 -21.57 -7.12
N SER A 51 -5.08 -21.00 -8.26
CA SER A 51 -3.77 -20.38 -8.44
C SER A 51 -3.66 -19.00 -7.80
N CYS A 52 -4.78 -18.37 -7.44
CA CYS A 52 -4.78 -17.08 -6.75
C CYS A 52 -4.96 -17.28 -5.25
N ASN A 53 -3.82 -17.47 -4.58
CA ASN A 53 -3.72 -17.65 -3.14
C ASN A 53 -2.70 -16.67 -2.55
N GLU A 54 -2.75 -16.52 -1.22
CA GLU A 54 -1.91 -15.60 -0.45
C GLU A 54 -0.41 -15.79 -0.73
N MET A 55 0.06 -17.04 -0.88
CA MET A 55 1.48 -17.33 -1.10
C MET A 55 1.98 -16.77 -2.44
N ASN A 56 1.23 -16.97 -3.53
CA ASN A 56 1.60 -16.46 -4.84
C ASN A 56 1.58 -14.92 -4.87
N LEU A 57 0.62 -14.30 -4.17
CA LEU A 57 0.59 -12.86 -4.00
C LEU A 57 1.78 -12.35 -3.18
N ALA A 58 2.12 -13.01 -2.08
CA ALA A 58 3.25 -12.64 -1.22
C ALA A 58 4.58 -12.64 -1.99
N ILE A 59 4.79 -13.65 -2.85
CA ILE A 59 5.97 -13.72 -3.72
C ILE A 59 5.98 -12.56 -4.70
N ALA A 60 4.86 -12.26 -5.35
CA ALA A 60 4.79 -11.14 -6.29
C ALA A 60 5.08 -9.80 -5.60
N LEU A 61 4.52 -9.57 -4.41
CA LEU A 61 4.75 -8.35 -3.63
C LEU A 61 6.19 -8.20 -3.16
N SER A 62 6.88 -9.29 -2.83
CA SER A 62 8.29 -9.25 -2.42
C SER A 62 9.25 -8.96 -3.57
N LEU A 63 8.82 -9.15 -4.82
CA LEU A 63 9.55 -8.75 -6.03
C LEU A 63 9.28 -7.30 -6.42
N GLY A 64 8.12 -6.76 -6.06
CA GLY A 64 7.69 -5.41 -6.44
C GLY A 64 7.44 -5.27 -7.95
N GLY A 65 7.45 -4.02 -8.44
CA GLY A 65 7.23 -3.72 -9.85
C GLY A 65 5.75 -3.79 -10.27
N ILE A 66 5.50 -4.25 -11.49
CA ILE A 66 4.13 -4.36 -12.04
C ILE A 66 3.62 -5.78 -11.80
N ILE A 67 2.56 -5.90 -11.01
CA ILE A 67 1.92 -7.17 -10.70
C ILE A 67 0.59 -7.26 -11.44
N THR A 68 0.42 -8.30 -12.26
CA THR A 68 -0.84 -8.59 -12.95
C THR A 68 -1.50 -9.83 -12.34
N PHE A 69 -2.83 -9.84 -12.26
CA PHE A 69 -3.59 -10.97 -11.75
C PHE A 69 -4.20 -11.78 -12.90
N ASN A 70 -3.93 -13.07 -12.92
CA ASN A 70 -4.53 -14.05 -13.82
C ASN A 70 -5.19 -15.16 -13.00
N CYS A 71 -6.37 -14.87 -12.44
CA CYS A 71 -7.03 -15.72 -11.44
C CYS A 71 -8.22 -16.53 -11.99
N SER A 72 -8.72 -16.19 -13.18
CA SER A 72 -9.83 -16.90 -13.80
C SER A 72 -9.83 -16.63 -15.30
N SER A 73 -9.93 -17.68 -16.12
CA SER A 73 -10.11 -17.56 -17.57
C SER A 73 -11.52 -17.11 -17.97
N ASN A 74 -12.48 -17.15 -17.04
CA ASN A 74 -13.91 -16.97 -17.34
C ASN A 74 -14.44 -15.60 -16.89
N GLY A 75 -13.55 -14.66 -16.53
CA GLY A 75 -13.92 -13.32 -16.06
C GLY A 75 -14.62 -13.31 -14.69
N GLN A 76 -14.57 -14.42 -13.96
CA GLN A 76 -15.11 -14.49 -12.60
C GLN A 76 -14.14 -13.80 -11.64
N SER A 77 -14.68 -12.94 -10.79
CA SER A 77 -13.93 -12.37 -9.67
C SER A 77 -13.54 -13.48 -8.70
N VAL A 78 -12.31 -13.44 -8.23
CA VAL A 78 -11.76 -14.37 -7.24
C VAL A 78 -11.31 -13.54 -6.04
N THR A 79 -11.68 -13.99 -4.84
CA THR A 79 -11.15 -13.44 -3.59
C THR A 79 -9.90 -14.20 -3.22
N ILE A 80 -8.83 -13.47 -2.88
CA ILE A 80 -7.65 -14.04 -2.25
C ILE A 80 -7.80 -13.79 -0.76
N ASP A 81 -7.98 -14.87 0.02
CA ASP A 81 -8.03 -14.76 1.48
C ASP A 81 -6.63 -14.43 2.01
N ILE A 82 -6.57 -13.41 2.88
CA ILE A 82 -5.33 -12.93 3.49
C ILE A 82 -5.39 -13.23 4.99
N HIS A 83 -4.41 -13.96 5.48
CA HIS A 83 -4.30 -14.36 6.89
C HIS A 83 -3.14 -13.69 7.60
N ASN A 84 -2.15 -13.20 6.84
CA ASN A 84 -0.93 -12.60 7.35
C ASN A 84 -0.70 -11.22 6.73
N GLN A 85 0.08 -10.38 7.42
CA GLN A 85 0.55 -9.15 6.80
C GLN A 85 1.48 -9.47 5.64
N LEU A 86 1.20 -8.90 4.46
CA LEU A 86 2.05 -9.01 3.28
C LEU A 86 2.90 -7.75 3.14
N ASN A 87 4.21 -7.95 2.97
CA ASN A 87 5.14 -6.85 2.76
C ASN A 87 5.33 -6.60 1.26
N VAL A 88 5.30 -5.32 0.88
CA VAL A 88 5.66 -4.88 -0.46
C VAL A 88 7.14 -4.56 -0.50
N ALA A 89 7.84 -4.96 -1.55
CA ALA A 89 9.23 -4.61 -1.77
C ALA A 89 9.40 -3.07 -1.65
N ASN A 90 10.36 -2.64 -0.84
CA ASN A 90 10.77 -1.24 -0.78
C ASN A 90 11.77 -0.99 -1.91
N THR A 91 11.25 -0.62 -3.08
CA THR A 91 12.04 -0.28 -4.27
C THR A 91 12.25 1.20 -4.38
#